data_AF-A0A2A4Y265-F1
#
_entry.id   AF-A0A2A4Y265-F1
#
_cell.length_a   1.000
_cell.length_b   1.000
_cell.length_c   1.000
_cell.angle_alpha   90.00
_cell.angle_beta   90.00
_cell.angle_gamma   90.00
#
_symmetry.space_group_name_H-M   'P 1'
#
loop_
_entity.id
_entity.type
_entity.pdbx_description
1 polymer ?
#
loop_
_entity_poly.entity_id
_entity_poly.type
_entity_poly.pdbx_seq_one_letter_code
_entity_poly.pdbx_strand_id
1 'polypeptide(L)'
;MFKFLDPLLPKKMKSTNPLVATIRLSGGIGEGSNFKAGLNLATVKDGLEKAFEMNGVNAVAISINSPGGSPVQSALIHDRIRALSAEHKVPVFTFAEDVAASGGYWLLCAGDEAYAHETSIVGSIGVIMTSFGVDRLIKKWDIDRRVYTSGKNKNKLDMFMPEKKEDVALIGQMSGDIHEAFKQHVRDRRKDKLNADEDTLFNGDFWAGKRAKEHGLIDDIGSVYEVMKTKFGPDVRFKDVNLGKKGLLKKMFGSSTPASFGGNIGDIGVGVAHGLAEVAEEKALWSRFGL
;
A
#
# COMPACT_ATOMS: atom_id res chain seq x y z
N MET A 1 -44.72 2.92 -48.39
CA MET A 1 -44.08 1.84 -47.61
C MET A 1 -42.65 2.30 -47.32
N PHE A 2 -42.36 2.55 -46.04
CA PHE A 2 -41.20 3.33 -45.58
C PHE A 2 -39.86 2.64 -45.85
N LYS A 3 -38.91 3.39 -46.43
CA LYS A 3 -37.48 3.04 -46.47
C LYS A 3 -36.93 3.15 -45.05
N PHE A 4 -36.54 2.03 -44.46
CA PHE A 4 -35.74 2.04 -43.23
C PHE A 4 -34.34 2.55 -43.56
N LEU A 5 -34.04 3.76 -43.09
CA LEU A 5 -32.69 4.30 -42.99
C LEU A 5 -31.97 3.54 -41.88
N ASP A 6 -30.91 2.83 -42.25
CA ASP A 6 -29.94 2.25 -41.32
C ASP A 6 -29.17 3.42 -40.66
N PRO A 7 -29.18 3.58 -39.33
CA PRO A 7 -28.36 4.60 -38.70
C PRO A 7 -26.92 4.12 -38.74
N LEU A 8 -26.16 4.64 -39.71
CA LEU A 8 -24.70 4.64 -39.72
C LEU A 8 -24.19 5.38 -38.48
N LEU A 9 -24.24 4.71 -37.33
CA LEU A 9 -23.50 5.07 -36.14
C LEU A 9 -22.01 4.91 -36.48
N PRO A 10 -21.19 5.98 -36.41
CA PRO A 10 -19.77 5.83 -36.67
C PRO A 10 -19.21 4.86 -35.63
N LYS A 11 -18.62 3.75 -36.10
CA LYS A 11 -17.73 2.93 -35.28
C LYS A 11 -16.74 3.90 -34.64
N LYS A 12 -16.81 4.08 -33.30
CA LYS A 12 -15.84 4.87 -32.55
C LYS A 12 -14.45 4.48 -33.08
N MET A 13 -13.76 5.39 -33.75
CA MET A 13 -12.38 5.19 -34.16
C MET A 13 -11.63 4.78 -32.90
N LYS A 14 -11.23 3.50 -32.82
CA LYS A 14 -10.28 3.07 -31.80
C LYS A 14 -9.05 3.95 -32.03
N SER A 15 -8.74 4.81 -31.07
CA SER A 15 -7.47 5.53 -31.08
C SER A 15 -6.38 4.48 -31.24
N THR A 16 -5.54 4.65 -32.25
CA THR A 16 -4.46 3.73 -32.62
C THR A 16 -3.33 3.74 -31.59
N ASN A 17 -3.29 4.76 -30.74
CA ASN A 17 -2.21 4.96 -29.80
C ASN A 17 -2.44 4.11 -28.54
N PRO A 18 -1.40 3.38 -28.09
CA PRO A 18 -1.49 2.58 -26.88
C PRO A 18 -1.99 3.39 -25.68
N LEU A 19 -2.75 2.74 -24.81
CA LEU A 19 -3.34 3.33 -23.61
C LEU A 19 -2.78 2.64 -22.37
N VAL A 20 -2.16 3.41 -21.48
CA VAL A 20 -1.69 2.94 -20.18
C VAL A 20 -2.57 3.56 -19.09
N ALA A 21 -3.19 2.70 -18.28
CA ALA A 21 -3.88 3.16 -17.09
C ALA A 21 -2.86 3.35 -15.96
N THR A 22 -2.88 4.53 -15.33
CA THR A 22 -1.95 4.90 -14.26
C THR A 22 -2.65 4.91 -12.91
N ILE A 23 -2.07 4.24 -11.93
CA ILE A 23 -2.57 4.15 -10.56
C ILE A 23 -1.47 4.60 -9.61
N ARG A 24 -1.83 5.29 -8.53
CA ARG A 24 -0.90 5.63 -7.45
C ARG A 24 -1.36 5.03 -6.13
N LEU A 25 -0.51 4.18 -5.54
CA LEU A 25 -0.67 3.60 -4.20
C LEU A 25 0.24 4.37 -3.25
N SER A 26 -0.34 5.21 -2.39
CA SER A 26 0.41 6.11 -1.51
C SER A 26 -0.05 6.04 -0.06
N GLY A 27 0.93 6.06 0.85
CA GLY A 27 0.73 6.09 2.30
C GLY A 27 0.95 4.75 3.00
N GLY A 28 0.68 4.73 4.31
CA GLY A 28 0.75 3.51 5.11
C GLY A 28 -0.31 2.49 4.71
N ILE A 29 0.10 1.22 4.61
CA ILE A 29 -0.75 0.10 4.23
C ILE A 29 -1.49 -0.42 5.46
N GLY A 30 -2.82 -0.50 5.39
CA GLY A 30 -3.65 -0.96 6.49
C GLY A 30 -4.89 -0.10 6.71
N GLU A 31 -5.31 -0.03 7.97
CA GLU A 31 -6.40 0.83 8.40
C GLU A 31 -6.00 2.30 8.24
N GLY A 32 -6.98 3.11 7.85
CA GLY A 32 -6.84 4.55 7.82
C GLY A 32 -7.27 5.18 9.12
N SER A 33 -7.16 6.50 9.18
CA SER A 33 -7.77 7.29 10.22
C SER A 33 -9.23 7.63 9.88
N ASN A 34 -9.88 8.35 10.80
CA ASN A 34 -11.19 8.95 10.57
C ASN A 34 -11.18 10.02 9.44
N PHE A 35 -10.01 10.59 9.12
CA PHE A 35 -9.88 11.70 8.18
C PHE A 35 -9.22 11.31 6.85
N LYS A 36 -8.44 10.24 6.83
CA LYS A 36 -7.70 9.74 5.66
C LYS A 36 -7.89 8.24 5.55
N ALA A 37 -8.45 7.81 4.42
CA ALA A 37 -8.56 6.40 4.11
C ALA A 37 -7.17 5.76 3.99
N GLY A 38 -6.97 4.65 4.71
CA GLY A 38 -5.74 3.88 4.64
C GLY A 38 -5.63 3.12 3.32
N LEU A 39 -4.41 2.75 2.96
CA LEU A 39 -4.15 1.94 1.78
C LEU A 39 -4.47 0.47 2.10
N ASN A 40 -5.67 0.00 1.72
CA ASN A 40 -6.11 -1.37 1.94
C ASN A 40 -6.94 -1.85 0.74
N LEU A 41 -7.21 -3.17 0.65
CA LEU A 41 -7.91 -3.73 -0.50
C LEU A 41 -9.28 -3.06 -0.73
N ALA A 42 -10.04 -2.79 0.34
CA ALA A 42 -11.38 -2.20 0.23
C ALA A 42 -11.35 -0.79 -0.39
N THR A 43 -10.31 0.00 -0.12
CA THR A 43 -10.18 1.37 -0.64
C THR A 43 -9.67 1.42 -2.08
N VAL A 44 -8.90 0.42 -2.52
CA VAL A 44 -8.30 0.41 -3.86
C VAL A 44 -9.01 -0.47 -4.88
N LYS A 45 -9.81 -1.46 -4.45
CA LYS A 45 -10.44 -2.47 -5.31
C LYS A 45 -11.12 -1.88 -6.55
N ASP A 46 -12.03 -0.91 -6.35
CA ASP A 46 -12.81 -0.32 -7.46
C ASP A 46 -11.90 0.42 -8.47
N GLY A 47 -10.82 1.04 -7.97
CA GLY A 47 -9.87 1.75 -8.82
C GLY A 47 -8.98 0.79 -9.59
N LEU A 48 -8.57 -0.32 -8.98
CA LEU A 48 -7.89 -1.40 -9.68
C LEU A 48 -8.79 -1.95 -10.80
N GLU A 49 -10.02 -2.37 -10.48
CA GLU A 49 -10.98 -2.89 -11.47
C GLU A 49 -11.17 -1.94 -12.64
N LYS A 50 -11.41 -0.65 -12.36
CA LYS A 50 -11.55 0.38 -13.39
C LYS A 50 -10.35 0.51 -14.32
N ALA A 51 -9.13 0.30 -13.84
CA ALA A 51 -7.93 0.39 -14.66
C ALA A 51 -7.82 -0.79 -15.63
N PHE A 52 -8.12 -2.01 -15.16
CA PHE A 52 -8.04 -3.23 -15.97
C PHE A 52 -9.23 -3.41 -16.92
N GLU A 53 -10.41 -2.92 -16.54
CA GLU A 53 -11.62 -2.94 -17.39
C GLU A 53 -11.65 -1.82 -18.45
N MET A 54 -10.65 -0.94 -18.46
CA MET A 54 -10.61 0.20 -19.36
C MET A 54 -10.52 -0.25 -20.82
N ASN A 55 -11.48 0.18 -21.63
CA ASN A 55 -11.60 -0.30 -23.00
C ASN A 55 -10.39 0.12 -23.85
N GLY A 56 -9.66 -0.86 -24.36
CA GLY A 56 -8.43 -0.65 -25.13
C GLY A 56 -7.19 -0.37 -24.28
N VAL A 57 -7.19 -0.68 -22.98
CA VAL A 57 -5.98 -0.60 -22.15
C VAL A 57 -4.95 -1.63 -22.61
N ASN A 58 -3.69 -1.20 -22.73
CA ASN A 58 -2.56 -2.01 -23.13
C ASN A 58 -1.68 -2.41 -21.94
N ALA A 59 -1.64 -1.59 -20.89
CA ALA A 59 -0.90 -1.87 -19.66
C ALA A 59 -1.48 -1.10 -18.46
N VAL A 60 -1.18 -1.58 -17.26
CA VAL A 60 -1.40 -0.84 -16.02
C VAL A 60 -0.04 -0.46 -15.43
N ALA A 61 0.19 0.82 -15.21
CA ALA A 61 1.36 1.34 -14.52
C ALA A 61 0.97 1.77 -13.09
N ILE A 62 1.63 1.21 -12.08
CA ILE A 62 1.32 1.44 -10.66
C ILE A 62 2.52 2.11 -10.00
N SER A 63 2.37 3.39 -9.64
CA SER A 63 3.31 4.11 -8.79
C SER A 63 3.06 3.76 -7.33
N ILE A 64 4.12 3.44 -6.60
CA ILE A 64 4.09 3.02 -5.20
C ILE A 64 4.95 4.00 -4.40
N ASN A 65 4.31 4.64 -3.42
CA ASN A 65 4.97 5.52 -2.47
C ASN A 65 4.49 5.18 -1.06
N SER A 66 5.11 4.17 -0.46
CA SER A 66 4.67 3.59 0.80
C SER A 66 5.85 3.12 1.67
N PRO A 67 5.86 3.50 2.96
CA PRO A 67 6.82 2.97 3.94
C PRO A 67 6.49 1.53 4.37
N GLY A 68 5.39 0.95 3.88
CA GLY A 68 4.88 -0.36 4.27
C GLY A 68 3.67 -0.27 5.19
N GLY A 69 3.49 -1.30 6.02
CA GLY A 69 2.36 -1.43 6.93
C GLY A 69 1.90 -2.88 7.08
N SER A 70 0.59 -3.10 7.08
CA SER A 70 -0.05 -4.40 7.29
C SER A 70 0.38 -5.46 6.25
N PRO A 71 1.02 -6.56 6.67
CA PRO A 71 1.43 -7.64 5.75
C PRO A 71 0.24 -8.25 4.99
N VAL A 72 -0.89 -8.44 5.68
CA VAL A 72 -2.08 -9.03 5.06
C VAL A 72 -2.72 -8.10 4.02
N GLN A 73 -2.76 -6.78 4.26
CA GLN A 73 -3.30 -5.85 3.27
C GLN A 73 -2.36 -5.71 2.06
N SER A 74 -1.04 -5.73 2.27
CA SER A 74 -0.06 -5.82 1.18
C SER A 74 -0.30 -7.04 0.30
N ALA A 75 -0.45 -8.23 0.90
CA ALA A 75 -0.73 -9.47 0.18
C ALA A 75 -2.06 -9.41 -0.58
N LEU A 76 -3.15 -8.98 0.07
CA LEU A 76 -4.48 -8.90 -0.54
C LEU A 76 -4.53 -7.94 -1.74
N ILE A 77 -3.87 -6.78 -1.66
CA ILE A 77 -3.79 -5.84 -2.78
C ILE A 77 -2.93 -6.44 -3.90
N HIS A 78 -1.77 -7.02 -3.57
CA HIS A 78 -0.92 -7.71 -4.54
C HIS A 78 -1.70 -8.77 -5.31
N ASP A 79 -2.38 -9.67 -4.60
CA ASP A 79 -3.11 -10.79 -5.19
C ASP A 79 -4.25 -10.29 -6.07
N ARG A 80 -4.92 -9.20 -5.68
CA ARG A 80 -5.95 -8.59 -6.53
C ARG A 80 -5.36 -8.01 -7.83
N ILE A 81 -4.20 -7.33 -7.76
CA ILE A 81 -3.51 -6.83 -8.95
C ILE A 81 -3.14 -7.98 -9.88
N ARG A 82 -2.59 -9.07 -9.34
CA ARG A 82 -2.20 -10.23 -10.14
C ARG A 82 -3.39 -10.97 -10.73
N ALA A 83 -4.47 -11.13 -9.98
CA ALA A 83 -5.71 -11.73 -10.46
C ALA A 83 -6.29 -10.93 -11.64
N LEU A 84 -6.36 -9.60 -11.52
CA LEU A 84 -6.86 -8.72 -12.59
C LEU A 84 -5.94 -8.74 -13.82
N SER A 85 -4.63 -8.74 -13.63
CA SER A 85 -3.66 -8.88 -14.72
C SER A 85 -3.86 -10.18 -15.50
N ALA A 86 -4.05 -11.31 -14.80
CA ALA A 86 -4.29 -12.60 -15.42
C ALA A 86 -5.66 -12.68 -16.12
N GLU A 87 -6.72 -12.18 -15.48
CA GLU A 87 -8.09 -12.16 -16.00
C GLU A 87 -8.20 -11.35 -17.30
N HIS A 88 -7.63 -10.14 -17.31
CA HIS A 88 -7.71 -9.24 -18.45
C HIS A 88 -6.56 -9.40 -19.45
N LYS A 89 -5.54 -10.22 -19.12
CA LYS A 89 -4.31 -10.38 -19.89
C LYS A 89 -3.60 -9.04 -20.15
N VAL A 90 -3.60 -8.17 -19.15
CA VAL A 90 -2.98 -6.84 -19.20
C VAL A 90 -1.70 -6.85 -18.35
N PRO A 91 -0.53 -6.52 -18.91
CA PRO A 91 0.71 -6.46 -18.17
C PRO A 91 0.71 -5.32 -17.15
N VAL A 92 1.39 -5.55 -16.03
CA VAL A 92 1.52 -4.59 -14.93
C VAL A 92 2.98 -4.16 -14.80
N PHE A 93 3.19 -2.85 -14.78
CA PHE A 93 4.49 -2.23 -14.51
C PHE A 93 4.39 -1.48 -13.20
N THR A 94 5.33 -1.70 -12.29
CA THR A 94 5.34 -1.04 -10.99
C THR A 94 6.54 -0.11 -10.86
N PHE A 95 6.36 0.98 -10.14
CA PHE A 95 7.34 2.05 -10.03
C PHE A 95 7.42 2.50 -8.57
N ALA A 96 8.59 2.40 -7.96
CA ALA A 96 8.85 3.05 -6.69
C ALA A 96 9.01 4.56 -6.92
N GLU A 97 8.24 5.38 -6.18
CA GLU A 97 8.46 6.83 -6.08
C GLU A 97 9.55 7.10 -5.00
N ASP A 98 9.25 7.84 -3.94
CA ASP A 98 10.23 8.14 -2.89
C ASP A 98 10.58 6.85 -2.12
N VAL A 99 9.56 6.09 -1.70
CA VAL A 99 9.74 4.87 -0.89
C VAL A 99 8.85 3.74 -1.40
N ALA A 100 9.43 2.56 -1.59
CA ALA A 100 8.71 1.29 -1.71
C ALA A 100 9.40 0.26 -0.80
N ALA A 101 9.14 0.39 0.50
CA ALA A 101 9.78 -0.38 1.55
C ALA A 101 8.78 -1.29 2.27
N SER A 102 9.24 -2.44 2.79
CA SER A 102 8.43 -3.40 3.54
C SER A 102 7.15 -3.78 2.76
N GLY A 103 5.96 -3.57 3.32
CA GLY A 103 4.71 -3.78 2.61
C GLY A 103 4.58 -3.03 1.27
N GLY A 104 5.29 -1.92 1.07
CA GLY A 104 5.38 -1.21 -0.21
C GLY A 104 6.22 -1.98 -1.24
N TYR A 105 7.31 -2.63 -0.80
CA TYR A 105 8.09 -3.52 -1.67
C TYR A 105 7.30 -4.79 -2.04
N TRP A 106 6.46 -5.29 -1.12
CA TRP A 106 5.52 -6.37 -1.42
C TRP A 106 4.62 -6.01 -2.62
N LEU A 107 4.09 -4.78 -2.64
CA LEU A 107 3.30 -4.26 -3.75
C LEU A 107 4.12 -4.01 -5.01
N LEU A 108 5.38 -3.60 -4.88
CA LEU A 108 6.29 -3.43 -6.02
C LEU A 108 6.50 -4.77 -6.73
N CYS A 109 6.54 -5.87 -6.00
CA CYS A 109 6.60 -7.21 -6.58
C CYS A 109 5.33 -7.62 -7.37
N ALA A 110 4.24 -6.84 -7.33
CA ALA A 110 3.03 -7.09 -8.14
C ALA A 110 3.26 -6.85 -9.65
N GLY A 111 4.27 -6.07 -10.03
CA GLY A 111 4.60 -5.82 -11.43
C GLY A 111 5.18 -7.07 -12.11
N ASP A 112 4.92 -7.22 -13.40
CA ASP A 112 5.71 -8.09 -14.27
C ASP A 112 7.14 -7.55 -14.39
N GLU A 113 7.25 -6.22 -14.37
CA GLU A 113 8.50 -5.49 -14.23
C GLU A 113 8.36 -4.40 -13.14
N ALA A 114 9.43 -4.19 -12.38
CA ALA A 114 9.54 -3.26 -11.27
C ALA A 114 10.67 -2.26 -11.54
N TYR A 115 10.36 -0.98 -11.37
CA TYR A 115 11.26 0.13 -11.63
C TYR A 115 11.37 1.04 -10.41
N ALA A 116 12.44 1.82 -10.35
CA ALA A 116 12.61 2.85 -9.34
C ALA A 116 13.45 4.01 -9.89
N HIS A 117 13.44 5.17 -9.23
CA HIS A 117 14.48 6.17 -9.44
C HIS A 117 15.77 5.74 -8.75
N GLU A 118 16.93 6.25 -9.19
CA GLU A 118 18.22 5.91 -8.56
C GLU A 118 18.29 6.28 -7.07
N THR A 119 17.51 7.27 -6.64
CA THR A 119 17.39 7.75 -5.26
C THR A 119 16.16 7.25 -4.52
N SER A 120 15.30 6.44 -5.14
CA SER A 120 14.17 5.80 -4.43
C SER A 120 14.69 4.86 -3.35
N ILE A 121 13.95 4.73 -2.25
CA ILE A 121 14.26 3.77 -1.19
C ILE A 121 13.45 2.49 -1.41
N VAL A 122 14.14 1.36 -1.57
CA VAL A 122 13.54 0.06 -1.89
C VAL A 122 14.08 -1.01 -0.94
N GLY A 123 13.25 -2.00 -0.60
CA GLY A 123 13.63 -3.13 0.24
C GLY A 123 12.90 -3.12 1.57
N SER A 124 13.63 -3.16 2.68
CA SER A 124 13.09 -3.37 4.03
C SER A 124 12.27 -4.65 4.13
N ILE A 125 12.82 -5.74 3.58
CA ILE A 125 12.18 -7.05 3.59
C ILE A 125 12.40 -7.67 4.97
N GLY A 126 11.39 -7.53 5.81
CA GLY A 126 11.42 -7.97 7.20
C GLY A 126 10.09 -7.68 7.89
N VAL A 127 9.96 -8.19 9.11
CA VAL A 127 8.75 -8.03 9.93
C VAL A 127 9.15 -7.46 11.29
N ILE A 128 8.42 -6.45 11.72
CA ILE A 128 8.60 -5.85 13.04
C ILE A 128 7.26 -5.84 13.77
N MET A 129 7.32 -6.07 15.07
CA MET A 129 6.23 -5.75 15.99
C MET A 129 6.83 -5.00 17.16
N THR A 130 6.29 -3.82 17.43
CA THR A 130 6.86 -2.88 18.42
C THR A 130 5.81 -2.54 19.47
N SER A 131 6.23 -2.49 20.73
CA SER A 131 5.44 -1.97 21.84
C SER A 131 6.37 -1.24 22.83
N PHE A 132 5.78 -0.55 23.80
CA PHE A 132 6.53 0.09 24.89
C PHE A 132 6.09 -0.52 26.22
N GLY A 133 7.01 -0.61 27.18
CA GLY A 133 6.71 -0.97 28.56
C GLY A 133 6.65 0.27 29.46
N VAL A 134 5.56 0.41 30.23
CA VAL A 134 5.34 1.49 31.20
C VAL A 134 4.99 0.96 32.60
N ASP A 135 5.17 -0.35 32.82
CA ASP A 135 4.98 -1.04 34.11
C ASP A 135 5.73 -0.36 35.26
N ARG A 136 6.99 0.05 35.02
CA ARG A 136 7.81 0.76 36.02
C ARG A 136 7.30 2.17 36.30
N LEU A 137 6.70 2.83 35.30
CA LEU A 137 6.14 4.16 35.46
C LEU A 137 4.91 4.08 36.37
N ILE A 138 3.93 3.23 36.06
CA ILE A 138 2.71 3.15 36.88
C ILE A 138 3.00 2.73 38.33
N LYS A 139 3.99 1.85 38.53
CA LYS A 139 4.45 1.46 39.85
C LYS A 139 5.05 2.63 40.64
N LYS A 140 5.77 3.54 39.99
CA LYS A 140 6.35 4.73 40.64
C LYS A 140 5.27 5.71 41.14
N TRP A 141 4.12 5.72 40.47
CA TRP A 141 3.01 6.62 40.79
C TRP A 141 1.89 5.94 41.60
N ASP A 142 2.15 4.74 42.13
CA ASP A 142 1.20 3.97 42.93
C ASP A 142 -0.14 3.70 42.20
N ILE A 143 -0.07 3.49 40.88
CA ILE A 143 -1.23 3.21 40.06
C ILE A 143 -1.42 1.70 39.95
N ASP A 144 -2.53 1.21 40.52
CA ASP A 144 -2.94 -0.18 40.42
C ASP A 144 -3.59 -0.51 39.08
N ARG A 145 -3.01 -1.45 38.36
CA ARG A 145 -3.65 -2.03 37.20
C ARG A 145 -4.40 -3.31 37.54
N ARG A 146 -5.72 -3.30 37.31
CA ARG A 146 -6.62 -4.45 37.52
C ARG A 146 -7.08 -5.01 36.18
N VAL A 147 -6.70 -6.26 35.89
CA VAL A 147 -7.08 -6.95 34.64
C VAL A 147 -7.83 -8.23 34.97
N TYR A 148 -9.03 -8.37 34.41
CA TYR A 148 -9.85 -9.59 34.52
C TYR A 148 -10.02 -10.15 33.12
N THR A 149 -9.59 -11.40 32.90
CA THR A 149 -9.65 -12.04 31.58
C THR A 149 -10.35 -13.39 31.61
N SER A 150 -11.05 -13.72 30.52
CA SER A 150 -11.38 -15.09 30.17
C SER A 150 -10.32 -15.63 29.21
N GLY A 151 -9.54 -16.61 29.68
CA GLY A 151 -8.42 -17.20 28.94
C GLY A 151 -7.05 -16.79 29.47
N LYS A 152 -6.21 -17.80 29.74
CA LYS A 152 -4.90 -17.66 30.43
C LYS A 152 -3.93 -16.68 29.77
N ASN A 153 -4.09 -16.44 28.48
CA ASN A 153 -3.16 -15.73 27.62
C ASN A 153 -3.74 -14.45 26.98
N LYS A 154 -4.90 -13.97 27.47
CA LYS A 154 -5.65 -12.86 26.84
C LYS A 154 -5.14 -11.46 27.24
N ASN A 155 -3.98 -11.39 27.86
CA ASN A 155 -3.28 -10.15 28.27
C ASN A 155 -1.80 -10.16 27.85
N LYS A 156 -1.45 -10.82 26.73
CA LYS A 156 -0.12 -10.67 26.12
C LYS A 156 0.04 -9.26 25.53
N LEU A 157 1.29 -8.84 25.30
CA LEU A 157 1.66 -7.52 24.75
C LEU A 157 1.23 -6.35 25.61
N ASP A 158 1.07 -6.61 26.89
CA ASP A 158 0.39 -5.69 27.74
C ASP A 158 1.36 -4.67 28.37
N MET A 159 1.32 -3.42 27.91
CA MET A 159 2.36 -2.43 28.17
C MET A 159 2.61 -2.10 29.65
N PHE A 160 1.63 -2.33 30.52
CA PHE A 160 1.78 -2.06 31.95
C PHE A 160 2.15 -3.30 32.79
N MET A 161 2.46 -4.42 32.15
CA MET A 161 3.03 -5.59 32.81
C MET A 161 4.49 -5.80 32.38
N PRO A 162 5.33 -6.42 33.22
CA PRO A 162 6.64 -6.90 32.78
C PRO A 162 6.50 -7.89 31.62
N GLU A 163 7.45 -7.82 30.69
CA GLU A 163 7.53 -8.74 29.56
C GLU A 163 7.87 -10.18 30.04
N LYS A 164 7.22 -11.17 29.43
CA LYS A 164 7.46 -12.60 29.71
C LYS A 164 8.22 -13.24 28.57
N LYS A 165 9.22 -14.07 28.89
CA LYS A 165 10.06 -14.76 27.89
C LYS A 165 9.23 -15.65 26.95
N GLU A 166 8.19 -16.28 27.48
CA GLU A 166 7.29 -17.15 26.71
C GLU A 166 6.46 -16.36 25.70
N ASP A 167 6.04 -15.14 26.06
CA ASP A 167 5.31 -14.25 25.17
C ASP A 167 6.23 -13.76 24.05
N VAL A 168 7.47 -13.37 24.38
CA VAL A 168 8.50 -12.97 23.41
C VAL A 168 8.79 -14.10 22.41
N ALA A 169 8.95 -15.33 22.90
CA ALA A 169 9.18 -16.48 22.02
C ALA A 169 8.01 -16.73 21.05
N LEU A 170 6.77 -16.64 21.55
CA LEU A 170 5.56 -16.80 20.71
C LEU A 170 5.46 -15.69 19.66
N ILE A 171 5.72 -14.43 20.05
CA ILE A 171 5.73 -13.27 19.15
C ILE A 171 6.82 -13.40 18.10
N GLY A 172 8.01 -13.84 18.52
CA GLY A 172 9.14 -14.10 17.63
C GLY A 172 8.82 -15.18 16.61
N GLN A 173 8.20 -16.29 17.03
CA GLN A 173 7.76 -17.35 16.12
C GLN A 173 6.75 -16.83 15.09
N MET A 174 5.70 -16.13 15.55
CA MET A 174 4.69 -15.55 14.65
C MET A 174 5.32 -14.57 13.66
N SER A 175 6.26 -13.73 14.11
CA SER A 175 6.96 -12.77 13.24
C SER A 175 7.85 -13.49 12.23
N GLY A 176 8.49 -14.59 12.64
CA GLY A 176 9.25 -15.49 11.76
C GLY A 176 8.39 -16.12 10.67
N ASP A 177 7.19 -16.61 11.01
CA ASP A 177 6.26 -17.19 10.04
C ASP A 177 5.83 -16.16 8.98
N ILE A 178 5.52 -14.93 9.40
CA ILE A 178 5.19 -13.83 8.47
C ILE A 178 6.40 -13.46 7.61
N HIS A 179 7.60 -13.45 8.19
CA HIS A 179 8.82 -13.12 7.48
C HIS A 179 9.13 -14.17 6.40
N GLU A 180 9.02 -15.46 6.70
CA GLU A 180 9.19 -16.52 5.70
C GLU A 180 8.16 -16.43 4.57
N ALA A 181 6.91 -16.08 4.87
CA ALA A 181 5.92 -15.81 3.84
C ALA A 181 6.34 -14.64 2.93
N PHE A 182 6.95 -13.58 3.50
CA PHE A 182 7.46 -12.46 2.72
C PHE A 182 8.66 -12.87 1.85
N LYS A 183 9.62 -13.61 2.40
CA LYS A 183 10.77 -14.12 1.62
C LYS A 183 10.28 -14.97 0.45
N GLN A 184 9.34 -15.88 0.71
CA GLN A 184 8.78 -16.74 -0.33
C GLN A 184 8.10 -15.93 -1.43
N HIS A 185 7.29 -14.93 -1.05
CA HIS A 185 6.68 -14.00 -2.00
C HIS A 185 7.71 -13.32 -2.90
N VAL A 186 8.80 -12.79 -2.32
CA VAL A 186 9.86 -12.13 -3.09
C VAL A 186 10.58 -13.13 -4.01
N ARG A 187 10.91 -14.34 -3.52
CA ARG A 187 11.51 -15.41 -4.34
C ARG A 187 10.62 -15.76 -5.52
N ASP A 188 9.31 -15.90 -5.33
CA ASP A 188 8.37 -16.29 -6.38
C ASP A 188 8.22 -15.20 -7.46
N ARG A 189 8.28 -13.92 -7.03
CA ARG A 189 8.09 -12.77 -7.93
C ARG A 189 9.37 -12.34 -8.64
N ARG A 190 10.52 -12.39 -7.96
CA ARG A 190 11.82 -12.00 -8.53
C ARG A 190 12.56 -13.17 -9.17
N LYS A 191 12.33 -14.41 -8.72
CA LYS A 191 12.91 -15.65 -9.28
C LYS A 191 14.44 -15.56 -9.39
N ASP A 192 14.96 -15.87 -10.57
CA ASP A 192 16.38 -15.83 -10.95
C ASP A 192 16.96 -14.41 -11.06
N LYS A 193 16.15 -13.37 -10.86
CA LYS A 193 16.63 -11.98 -10.91
C LYS A 193 17.38 -11.55 -9.65
N LEU A 194 17.22 -12.25 -8.53
CA LEU A 194 17.89 -11.90 -7.27
C LEU A 194 19.40 -12.19 -7.36
N ASN A 195 20.21 -11.16 -7.07
CA ASN A 195 21.66 -11.20 -7.30
C ASN A 195 22.50 -11.04 -6.02
N ALA A 196 21.86 -10.86 -4.86
CA ALA A 196 22.53 -10.85 -3.56
C ALA A 196 22.10 -12.06 -2.71
N ASP A 197 22.88 -12.37 -1.69
CA ASP A 197 22.57 -13.45 -0.75
C ASP A 197 21.33 -13.15 0.09
N GLU A 198 20.66 -14.21 0.54
CA GLU A 198 19.42 -14.10 1.31
C GLU A 198 19.61 -13.38 2.65
N ASP A 199 20.77 -13.52 3.29
CA ASP A 199 21.09 -12.85 4.56
C ASP A 199 21.20 -11.34 4.38
N THR A 200 21.61 -10.88 3.20
CA THR A 200 21.58 -9.46 2.82
C THR A 200 20.18 -9.00 2.43
N LEU A 201 19.47 -9.76 1.60
CA LEU A 201 18.18 -9.33 1.05
C LEU A 201 17.06 -9.30 2.10
N PHE A 202 17.09 -10.22 3.06
CA PHE A 202 15.97 -10.49 3.98
C PHE A 202 16.32 -10.19 5.44
N ASN A 203 17.22 -9.26 5.71
CA ASN A 203 17.55 -8.81 7.07
C ASN A 203 16.78 -7.55 7.51
N GLY A 204 15.96 -6.96 6.62
CA GLY A 204 15.22 -5.72 6.86
C GLY A 204 15.93 -4.43 6.43
N ASP A 205 17.12 -4.51 5.83
CA ASP A 205 17.81 -3.37 5.24
C ASP A 205 17.08 -2.84 4.01
N PHE A 206 17.35 -1.60 3.67
CA PHE A 206 16.83 -0.92 2.49
C PHE A 206 17.95 -0.23 1.73
N TRP A 207 17.73 -0.01 0.44
CA TRP A 207 18.74 0.45 -0.48
C TRP A 207 18.18 1.55 -1.38
N ALA A 208 19.08 2.45 -1.80
CA ALA A 208 18.79 3.34 -2.91
C ALA A 208 18.55 2.52 -4.20
N GLY A 209 17.72 3.02 -5.12
CA GLY A 209 17.30 2.31 -6.32
C GLY A 209 18.45 1.74 -7.15
N LYS A 210 19.57 2.46 -7.27
CA LYS A 210 20.76 1.94 -7.97
C LYS A 210 21.25 0.61 -7.36
N ARG A 211 21.38 0.56 -6.04
CA ARG A 211 21.82 -0.64 -5.31
C ARG A 211 20.74 -1.71 -5.29
N ALA A 212 19.46 -1.33 -5.21
CA ALA A 212 18.35 -2.26 -5.34
C ALA A 212 18.35 -2.98 -6.70
N LYS A 213 18.72 -2.28 -7.79
CA LYS A 213 18.91 -2.90 -9.12
C LYS A 213 20.07 -3.91 -9.10
N GLU A 214 21.22 -3.53 -8.54
CA GLU A 214 22.36 -4.44 -8.40
C GLU A 214 22.00 -5.72 -7.64
N HIS A 215 21.17 -5.60 -6.60
CA HIS A 215 20.66 -6.73 -5.81
C HIS A 215 19.53 -7.52 -6.48
N GLY A 216 19.00 -7.05 -7.62
CA GLY A 216 17.92 -7.72 -8.33
C GLY A 216 16.52 -7.46 -7.74
N LEU A 217 16.40 -6.52 -6.81
CA LEU A 217 15.14 -6.16 -6.17
C LEU A 217 14.21 -5.38 -7.11
N ILE A 218 14.79 -4.71 -8.11
CA ILE A 218 14.08 -4.06 -9.23
C ILE A 218 14.73 -4.47 -10.55
N ASP A 219 14.00 -4.28 -11.65
CA ASP A 219 14.47 -4.62 -12.99
C ASP A 219 15.34 -3.52 -13.58
N ASP A 220 14.92 -2.26 -13.47
CA ASP A 220 15.72 -1.13 -13.96
C ASP A 220 15.41 0.19 -13.24
N ILE A 221 16.23 1.19 -13.53
CA ILE A 221 16.01 2.59 -13.17
C ILE A 221 15.15 3.24 -14.24
N GLY A 222 14.12 3.97 -13.82
CA GLY A 222 13.30 4.74 -14.75
C GLY A 222 12.04 5.31 -14.13
N SER A 223 11.51 6.35 -14.77
CA SER A 223 10.21 6.93 -14.41
C SER A 223 9.06 6.31 -15.20
N VAL A 224 7.84 6.40 -14.67
CA VAL A 224 6.61 5.89 -15.32
C VAL A 224 6.53 6.34 -16.78
N TYR A 225 6.67 7.64 -17.02
CA TYR A 225 6.50 8.21 -18.36
C TYR A 225 7.59 7.77 -19.33
N GLU A 226 8.85 7.74 -18.88
CA GLU A 226 9.99 7.32 -19.68
C GLU A 226 9.86 5.85 -20.09
N VAL A 227 9.68 4.95 -19.13
CA VAL A 227 9.61 3.51 -19.37
C VAL A 227 8.41 3.18 -20.25
N MET A 228 7.25 3.78 -19.98
CA MET A 228 6.05 3.51 -20.78
C MET A 228 6.16 4.06 -22.21
N LYS A 229 6.78 5.22 -22.42
CA LYS A 229 7.05 5.73 -23.78
C LYS A 229 8.06 4.88 -24.53
N THR A 230 9.08 4.38 -23.86
CA THR A 230 10.07 3.47 -24.46
C THR A 230 9.42 2.16 -24.90
N LYS A 231 8.52 1.60 -24.08
CA LYS A 231 7.85 0.31 -24.37
C LYS A 231 6.68 0.41 -25.35
N PHE A 232 5.89 1.47 -25.26
CA PHE A 232 4.62 1.61 -26.00
C PHE A 232 4.65 2.72 -27.06
N GLY A 233 5.79 3.37 -27.26
CA GLY A 233 6.00 4.44 -28.23
C GLY A 233 5.75 5.85 -27.66
N PRO A 234 6.27 6.89 -28.34
CA PRO A 234 6.21 8.27 -27.86
C PRO A 234 4.78 8.81 -27.73
N ASP A 235 3.84 8.29 -28.52
CA ASP A 235 2.45 8.72 -28.59
C ASP A 235 1.51 7.97 -27.62
N VAL A 236 2.07 7.14 -26.73
CA VAL A 236 1.32 6.45 -25.68
C VAL A 236 0.50 7.44 -24.85
N ARG A 237 -0.75 7.07 -24.60
CA ARG A 237 -1.69 7.88 -23.82
C ARG A 237 -1.76 7.34 -22.41
N PHE A 238 -1.77 8.24 -21.44
CA PHE A 238 -1.91 7.91 -20.03
C PHE A 238 -3.31 8.26 -19.55
N LYS A 239 -3.91 7.39 -18.74
CA LYS A 239 -5.19 7.66 -18.10
C LYS A 239 -5.11 7.36 -16.61
N ASP A 240 -5.08 8.44 -15.82
CA ASP A 240 -5.06 8.34 -14.37
C ASP A 240 -6.38 7.78 -13.83
N VAL A 241 -6.24 6.77 -12.97
CA VAL A 241 -7.34 6.16 -12.24
C VAL A 241 -7.21 6.52 -10.76
N ASN A 242 -8.03 7.46 -10.34
CA ASN A 242 -8.09 7.89 -8.94
C ASN A 242 -8.67 6.80 -8.06
N LEU A 243 -7.87 6.35 -7.08
CA LEU A 243 -8.33 5.49 -5.98
C LEU A 243 -9.10 6.35 -4.99
N GLY A 244 -10.34 5.98 -4.68
CA GLY A 244 -11.10 6.63 -3.60
C GLY A 244 -11.68 8.01 -3.91
N LYS A 245 -12.60 8.12 -4.87
CA LYS A 245 -13.67 9.15 -4.85
C LYS A 245 -14.98 8.59 -5.40
N LYS A 246 -15.66 7.73 -4.63
CA LYS A 246 -17.12 7.62 -4.78
C LYS A 246 -17.77 8.89 -4.23
N GLY A 247 -17.83 9.90 -5.08
CA GLY A 247 -18.80 10.98 -5.03
C GLY A 247 -18.72 11.93 -3.84
N LEU A 248 -18.01 13.04 -4.00
CA LEU A 248 -18.32 14.30 -3.29
C LEU A 248 -19.84 14.63 -3.39
N LEU A 249 -20.46 14.23 -4.51
CA LEU A 249 -21.91 14.28 -4.76
C LEU A 249 -22.77 13.40 -3.83
N LYS A 250 -22.28 12.24 -3.35
CA LYS A 250 -23.03 11.41 -2.40
C LYS A 250 -23.03 12.02 -0.99
N LYS A 251 -22.00 12.81 -0.67
CA LYS A 251 -21.91 13.57 0.59
C LYS A 251 -22.78 14.84 0.58
N MET A 252 -23.04 15.44 -0.58
CA MET A 252 -23.94 16.60 -0.73
C MET A 252 -25.44 16.24 -0.84
N PHE A 253 -25.79 15.06 -1.36
CA PHE A 253 -27.19 14.66 -1.58
C PHE A 253 -27.67 13.51 -0.68
N GLY A 254 -26.80 12.99 0.20
CA GLY A 254 -27.10 11.87 1.10
C GLY A 254 -27.38 12.22 2.55
N SER A 255 -27.43 13.51 2.92
CA SER A 255 -27.79 13.96 4.27
C SER A 255 -28.75 15.15 4.18
N SER A 256 -30.03 14.85 3.95
CA SER A 256 -31.12 15.77 4.34
C SER A 256 -31.35 15.69 5.86
N THR A 257 -30.30 15.97 6.61
CA THR A 257 -30.38 16.38 8.01
C THR A 257 -29.53 17.63 8.07
N PRO A 258 -30.09 18.81 8.39
CA PRO A 258 -29.29 20.02 8.50
C PRO A 258 -28.19 19.74 9.52
N ALA A 259 -26.96 20.11 9.16
CA ALA A 259 -25.85 20.12 10.08
C ALA A 259 -26.30 20.87 11.33
N SER A 260 -26.55 20.13 12.41
CA SER A 260 -26.57 20.70 13.74
C SER A 260 -25.17 21.25 13.98
N PHE A 261 -24.97 22.54 13.70
CA PHE A 261 -23.95 23.37 14.32
C PHE A 261 -24.30 23.50 15.81
N GLY A 262 -24.18 22.38 16.52
CA GLY A 262 -24.44 22.21 17.94
C GLY A 262 -23.45 21.17 18.49
N GLY A 263 -22.17 21.31 18.13
CA GLY A 263 -21.08 20.57 18.75
C GLY A 263 -20.54 21.38 19.92
N ASN A 264 -20.39 20.74 21.07
CA ASN A 264 -19.79 21.34 22.25
C ASN A 264 -18.34 21.78 21.89
N ILE A 265 -17.80 22.83 22.50
CA ILE A 265 -16.39 23.25 22.27
C ILE A 265 -15.41 22.08 22.49
N GLY A 266 -15.78 21.10 23.33
CA GLY A 266 -15.05 19.85 23.53
C GLY A 266 -14.94 18.96 22.27
N ASP A 267 -15.98 18.88 21.43
CA ASP A 267 -15.98 18.00 20.25
C ASP A 267 -15.06 18.54 19.15
N ILE A 268 -14.96 19.86 19.03
CA ILE A 268 -14.02 20.55 18.14
C ILE A 268 -12.59 20.32 18.62
N GLY A 269 -12.35 20.42 19.93
CA GLY A 269 -11.03 20.16 20.54
C GLY A 269 -10.56 18.71 20.36
N VAL A 270 -11.46 17.73 20.53
CA VAL A 270 -11.18 16.31 20.33
C VAL A 270 -10.88 16.00 18.86
N GLY A 271 -11.62 16.59 17.92
CA GLY A 271 -11.36 16.43 16.48
C GLY A 271 -9.98 16.96 16.06
N VAL A 272 -9.57 18.11 16.58
CA VAL A 272 -8.23 18.69 16.32
C VAL A 272 -7.12 17.84 16.93
N ALA A 273 -7.31 17.35 18.16
CA ALA A 273 -6.32 16.50 18.83
C ALA A 273 -6.09 15.17 18.07
N HIS A 274 -7.17 14.53 17.60
CA HIS A 274 -7.06 13.33 16.77
C HIS A 274 -6.33 13.59 15.45
N GLY A 275 -6.63 14.70 14.77
CA GLY A 275 -5.93 15.07 13.53
C GLY A 275 -4.43 15.30 13.73
N LEU A 276 -4.01 15.90 14.85
CA LEU A 276 -2.59 16.10 15.16
C LEU A 276 -1.86 14.80 15.50
N ALA A 277 -2.51 13.88 16.23
CA ALA A 277 -1.95 12.56 16.52
C ALA A 277 -1.71 11.77 15.23
N GLU A 278 -2.66 11.82 14.30
CA GLU A 278 -2.54 11.17 13.00
C GLU A 278 -1.36 11.71 12.18
N VAL A 279 -1.20 13.03 12.09
CA VAL A 279 -0.06 13.63 11.39
C VAL A 279 1.26 13.22 12.04
N ALA A 280 1.29 13.11 13.37
CA ALA A 280 2.47 12.63 14.08
C ALA A 280 2.77 11.16 13.78
N GLU A 281 1.76 10.29 13.72
CA GLU A 281 1.91 8.88 13.34
C GLU A 281 2.39 8.72 11.90
N GLU A 282 1.78 9.44 10.94
CA GLU A 282 2.21 9.43 9.55
C GLU A 282 3.67 9.92 9.43
N LYS A 283 4.00 11.05 10.05
CA LYS A 283 5.38 11.56 10.06
C LYS A 283 6.35 10.60 10.72
N ALA A 284 5.96 9.89 11.78
CA ALA A 284 6.79 8.88 12.42
C ALA A 284 7.09 7.71 11.46
N LEU A 285 6.11 7.26 10.68
CA LEU A 285 6.30 6.21 9.67
C LEU A 285 7.30 6.63 8.58
N TRP A 286 7.18 7.85 8.08
CA TRP A 286 8.05 8.37 7.00
C TRP A 286 9.45 8.75 7.48
N SER A 287 9.59 9.26 8.71
CA SER A 287 10.87 9.73 9.27
C SER A 287 11.93 8.63 9.40
N ARG A 288 11.52 7.36 9.45
CA ARG A 288 12.42 6.20 9.40
C ARG A 288 13.22 6.12 8.09
N PHE A 289 12.74 6.80 7.05
CA PHE A 289 13.34 6.88 5.73
C PHE A 289 13.91 8.29 5.44
N GLY A 290 13.96 9.17 6.45
CA GLY A 290 14.47 10.53 6.30
C GLY A 290 13.49 11.51 5.64
N LEU A 291 12.19 11.20 5.65
CA LEU A 291 11.11 12.00 5.04
C LEU A 291 10.11 12.54 6.08
#